data_AF-A0A7K2Q5K0-F1
#
_entry.id   AF-A0A7K2Q5K0-F1
#
_cell.length_a   1.000
_cell.length_b   1.000
_cell.length_c   1.000
_cell.angle_alpha   90.00
_cell.angle_beta   90.00
_cell.angle_gamma   90.00
#
_symmetry.space_group_name_H-M   'P 1'
#
loop_
_entity.id
_entity.type
_entity.pdbx_description
1 polymer ?
#
loop_
_entity_poly.entity_id
_entity_poly.type
_entity_poly.pdbx_seq_one_letter_code
_entity_poly.pdbx_strand_id
1 'polypeptide(L)'
;TDASDIVVFGSPGMRADTAADLHTRARVWAARGPSDWIGDVPNVEFAGLGHGADPASAAFGARTVPAGDVHGHTGYLVPGTQSLVAFAAIAKGEVR
;
A
#
# COMPACT_ATOMS: atom_id res chain seq x y z
N THR A 1 -15.49 -4.27 15.40
CA THR A 1 -15.95 -3.50 14.24
C THR A 1 -15.09 -3.89 13.07
N ASP A 2 -15.66 -4.00 11.87
CA ASP A 2 -14.85 -4.15 10.66
C ASP A 2 -14.05 -2.88 10.39
N ALA A 3 -12.89 -3.01 9.75
CA ALA A 3 -12.09 -1.87 9.33
C ALA A 3 -12.81 -1.08 8.22
N SER A 4 -12.82 0.25 8.30
CA SER A 4 -13.28 1.13 7.21
C SER A 4 -12.19 1.36 6.16
N ASP A 5 -10.93 1.21 6.54
CA ASP A 5 -9.75 1.52 5.74
C ASP A 5 -8.67 0.47 5.99
N ILE A 6 -7.99 0.08 4.92
CA ILE A 6 -6.81 -0.77 4.93
C ILE A 6 -5.70 0.00 4.24
N VAL A 7 -4.54 0.11 4.89
CA VAL A 7 -3.37 0.76 4.33
C VAL A 7 -2.25 -0.27 4.21
N VAL A 8 -1.63 -0.34 3.03
CA VAL A 8 -0.46 -1.16 2.75
C VAL A 8 0.69 -0.28 2.25
N PHE A 9 1.89 -0.52 2.76
CA PHE A 9 3.11 0.18 2.35
C PHE A 9 4.30 -0.75 2.55
N GLY A 10 5.38 -0.56 1.77
CA GLY A 10 6.53 -1.47 1.82
C GLY A 10 6.15 -2.93 1.54
N SER A 11 5.12 -3.17 0.72
CA SER A 11 4.60 -4.51 0.49
C SER A 11 5.02 -5.04 -0.87
N PRO A 12 5.48 -6.30 -0.97
CA PRO A 12 5.68 -6.99 -2.24
C PRO A 12 4.35 -7.46 -2.88
N GLY A 13 3.22 -7.30 -2.20
CA GLY A 13 1.91 -7.74 -2.68
C GLY A 13 0.94 -8.16 -1.57
N MET A 14 -0.33 -8.39 -1.92
CA MET A 14 -1.41 -8.71 -0.98
C MET A 14 -2.03 -10.10 -1.20
N ARG A 15 -1.40 -10.96 -2.01
CA ARG A 15 -1.94 -12.26 -2.47
C ARG A 15 -3.33 -12.12 -3.10
N ALA A 16 -3.47 -11.07 -3.88
CA ALA A 16 -4.65 -10.70 -4.63
C ALA A 16 -4.19 -10.04 -5.93
N ASP A 17 -4.92 -10.26 -7.02
CA ASP A 17 -4.64 -9.62 -8.30
C ASP A 17 -5.15 -8.18 -8.34
N THR A 18 -6.28 -7.92 -7.65
CA THR A 18 -6.89 -6.61 -7.52
C THR A 18 -7.39 -6.35 -6.09
N ALA A 19 -7.64 -5.08 -5.78
CA ALA A 19 -8.26 -4.67 -4.52
C ALA A 19 -9.67 -5.26 -4.33
N ALA A 20 -10.38 -5.59 -5.42
CA ALA A 20 -11.71 -6.22 -5.36
C ALA A 20 -11.65 -7.67 -4.88
N ASP A 21 -10.54 -8.38 -5.15
CA ASP A 21 -10.33 -9.77 -4.74
C ASP A 21 -10.06 -9.92 -3.23
N LEU A 22 -9.86 -8.80 -2.52
CA LEU A 22 -9.75 -8.78 -1.05
C LEU A 22 -11.09 -8.99 -0.33
N HIS A 23 -12.21 -8.99 -1.07
CA HIS A 23 -13.56 -9.22 -0.56
C HIS A 23 -13.94 -8.36 0.67
N THR A 24 -13.47 -7.12 0.68
CA THR A 24 -13.70 -6.14 1.75
C THR A 24 -14.53 -4.96 1.29
N ARG A 25 -15.25 -4.33 2.23
CA ARG A 25 -15.90 -3.03 2.00
C ARG A 25 -14.99 -1.85 2.38
N ALA A 26 -13.83 -2.13 2.98
CA ALA A 26 -12.86 -1.12 3.35
C ALA A 26 -12.29 -0.44 2.11
N ARG A 27 -11.95 0.83 2.24
CA ARG A 27 -11.12 1.51 1.24
C ARG A 27 -9.69 0.99 1.36
N VAL A 28 -9.12 0.57 0.25
CA VAL A 28 -7.75 0.05 0.20
C VAL A 28 -6.83 1.16 -0.28
N TRP A 29 -5.78 1.42 0.48
CA TRP A 29 -4.79 2.46 0.23
C TRP A 29 -3.41 1.83 0.11
N ALA A 30 -2.61 2.28 -0.85
CA ALA A 30 -1.26 1.77 -1.07
C ALA A 30 -0.23 2.90 -1.21
N ALA A 31 0.95 2.70 -0.62
CA ALA A 31 2.08 3.60 -0.73
C ALA A 31 3.34 2.83 -1.16
N ARG A 32 4.10 3.37 -2.12
CA ARG A 32 5.47 2.95 -2.38
C ARG A 32 6.37 4.16 -2.62
N GLY A 33 7.40 4.30 -1.79
CA GLY A 33 8.43 5.32 -1.97
C GLY A 33 9.34 4.98 -3.15
N PRO A 34 9.90 5.98 -3.86
CA PRO A 34 10.69 5.76 -5.07
C PRO A 34 12.03 5.05 -4.81
N SER A 35 12.51 5.08 -3.56
CA SER A 35 13.76 4.42 -3.13
C SER A 35 13.52 3.17 -2.28
N ASP A 36 12.29 2.68 -2.24
CA ASP A 36 11.97 1.44 -1.55
C ASP A 36 12.39 0.22 -2.39
N TRP A 37 13.34 -0.56 -1.87
CA TRP A 37 13.85 -1.78 -2.51
C TRP A 37 12.78 -2.83 -2.74
N ILE A 38 11.60 -2.73 -2.08
CA ILE A 38 10.49 -3.66 -2.33
C ILE A 38 10.01 -3.63 -3.79
N GLY A 39 10.22 -2.52 -4.50
CA GLY A 39 9.93 -2.44 -5.94
C GLY A 39 10.75 -3.42 -6.78
N ASP A 40 11.91 -3.86 -6.27
CA ASP A 40 12.79 -4.83 -6.93
C ASP A 40 12.43 -6.29 -6.58
N VAL A 41 11.50 -6.50 -5.64
CA VAL A 41 10.98 -7.84 -5.32
C VAL A 41 9.93 -8.21 -6.38
N PRO A 42 10.04 -9.39 -7.02
CA PRO A 42 9.06 -9.80 -8.03
C PRO A 42 7.63 -9.86 -7.47
N ASN A 43 6.76 -8.99 -7.98
CA ASN A 43 5.32 -8.94 -7.66
C ASN A 43 4.53 -9.98 -8.47
N VAL A 44 5.00 -11.22 -8.52
CA VAL A 44 4.37 -12.30 -9.30
C VAL A 44 4.08 -13.48 -8.40
N GLU A 45 2.91 -14.09 -8.60
CA GLU A 45 2.59 -15.41 -8.05
C GLU A 45 2.73 -16.47 -9.15
N PHE A 46 3.55 -17.49 -8.90
CA PHE A 46 3.65 -18.66 -9.77
C PHE A 46 3.61 -19.93 -8.91
N ALA A 47 2.69 -20.84 -9.22
CA ALA A 47 2.49 -22.09 -8.48
C ALA A 47 2.29 -21.91 -6.95
N GLY A 48 1.64 -20.81 -6.52
CA GLY A 48 1.41 -20.49 -5.10
C GLY A 48 2.60 -19.85 -4.39
N LEU A 49 3.67 -19.52 -5.12
CA LEU A 49 4.86 -18.84 -4.61
C LEU A 49 4.86 -17.41 -5.15
N GLY A 50 4.82 -16.43 -4.25
CA GLY A 50 4.77 -15.02 -4.61
C GLY A 50 3.88 -14.19 -3.70
N HIS A 51 3.78 -12.90 -4.02
CA HIS A 51 2.99 -11.95 -3.23
C HIS A 51 1.79 -11.37 -3.99
N GLY A 52 1.56 -11.79 -5.25
CA GLY A 52 0.51 -11.23 -6.11
C GLY A 52 0.91 -9.87 -6.69
N ALA A 53 -0.08 -9.13 -7.22
CA ALA A 53 0.17 -7.85 -7.87
C ALA A 53 0.72 -6.77 -6.91
N ASP A 54 1.51 -5.85 -7.48
CA ASP A 54 2.01 -4.66 -6.78
C ASP A 54 0.83 -3.80 -6.30
N PRO A 55 0.61 -3.64 -4.98
CA PRO A 55 -0.54 -2.93 -4.46
C PRO A 55 -0.50 -1.43 -4.77
N ALA A 56 0.69 -0.87 -5.02
CA ALA A 56 0.87 0.53 -5.39
C ALA A 56 0.72 0.77 -6.90
N SER A 57 0.57 -0.29 -7.71
CA SER A 57 0.32 -0.15 -9.14
C SER A 57 -1.12 0.32 -9.40
N ALA A 58 -1.31 1.11 -10.47
CA ALA A 58 -2.64 1.56 -10.87
C ALA A 58 -3.58 0.39 -11.21
N ALA A 59 -3.03 -0.72 -11.71
CA ALA A 59 -3.80 -1.90 -12.11
C ALA A 59 -4.42 -2.64 -10.90
N PHE A 60 -3.80 -2.56 -9.72
CA PHE A 60 -4.33 -3.18 -8.51
C PHE A 60 -5.62 -2.50 -8.02
N GLY A 61 -5.79 -1.21 -8.28
CA GLY A 61 -7.02 -0.47 -7.95
C GLY A 61 -7.09 0.03 -6.49
N ALA A 62 -5.99 0.01 -5.74
CA ALA A 62 -5.90 0.72 -4.47
C ALA A 62 -5.76 2.23 -4.69
N ARG A 63 -6.17 3.01 -3.68
CA ARG A 63 -5.99 4.46 -3.64
C ARG A 63 -4.54 4.79 -3.28
N THR A 64 -3.91 5.68 -4.03
CA THR A 64 -2.50 6.04 -3.78
C THR A 64 -2.35 6.93 -2.55
N VAL A 65 -1.36 6.61 -1.71
CA VAL A 65 -0.85 7.49 -0.66
C VAL A 65 0.43 8.17 -1.14
N PRO A 66 0.58 9.49 -1.01
CA PRO A 66 1.82 10.18 -1.34
C PRO A 66 3.00 9.64 -0.52
N ALA A 67 4.08 9.25 -1.20
CA ALA A 67 5.30 8.73 -0.60
C ALA A 67 6.56 9.19 -1.35
N GLY A 68 6.48 10.29 -2.12
CA GLY A 68 7.59 10.77 -2.95
C GLY A 68 8.80 11.25 -2.14
N ASP A 69 8.59 11.61 -0.89
CA ASP A 69 9.59 12.04 0.09
C ASP A 69 10.05 10.90 1.03
N VAL A 70 9.58 9.67 0.79
CA VAL A 70 10.00 8.50 1.57
C VAL A 70 11.36 8.00 1.10
N HIS A 71 12.29 7.91 2.06
CA HIS A 71 13.63 7.36 1.85
C HIS A 71 13.73 5.94 2.40
N GLY A 72 13.96 4.98 1.50
CA GLY A 72 14.10 3.58 1.82
C GLY A 72 12.80 2.93 2.34
N HIS A 73 12.89 1.62 2.57
CA HIS A 73 11.74 0.80 2.97
C HIS A 73 11.15 1.15 4.34
N THR A 74 11.96 1.69 5.24
CA THR A 74 11.55 2.00 6.62
C THR A 74 11.09 3.46 6.79
N GLY A 75 11.08 4.25 5.71
CA GLY A 75 10.91 5.70 5.78
C GLY A 75 9.47 6.20 5.92
N TYR A 76 8.45 5.35 5.70
CA TYR A 76 7.05 5.79 5.59
C TYR A 76 6.45 6.45 6.83
N LEU A 77 7.04 6.21 8.01
CA LEU A 77 6.58 6.74 9.29
C LEU A 77 7.52 7.80 9.88
N VAL A 78 8.50 8.27 9.10
CA VAL A 78 9.42 9.32 9.53
C VAL A 78 8.65 10.64 9.68
N PRO A 79 8.81 11.38 10.81
CA PRO A 79 8.19 12.68 10.99
C PRO A 79 8.50 13.64 9.84
N GLY A 80 7.47 14.33 9.35
CA GLY A 80 7.56 15.27 8.23
C GLY A 80 7.28 14.67 6.86
N THR A 81 7.19 13.34 6.74
CA THR A 81 6.80 12.69 5.46
C THR A 81 5.32 12.87 5.15
N GLN A 82 5.00 13.01 3.86
CA GLN A 82 3.61 13.08 3.39
C GLN A 82 2.86 11.76 3.68
N SER A 83 3.55 10.62 3.63
CA SER A 83 2.96 9.31 3.95
C SER A 83 2.47 9.24 5.40
N LEU A 84 3.26 9.72 6.36
CA LEU A 84 2.85 9.74 7.77
C LEU A 84 1.62 10.62 8.00
N VAL A 85 1.58 11.81 7.38
CA VAL A 85 0.42 12.71 7.46
C VAL A 85 -0.83 12.04 6.89
N ALA A 86 -0.72 11.39 5.73
CA ALA A 86 -1.82 10.69 5.10
C ALA A 86 -2.30 9.49 5.93
N PHE A 87 -1.39 8.68 6.49
CA PHE A 87 -1.75 7.55 7.34
C PHE A 87 -2.47 8.01 8.62
N ALA A 88 -2.03 9.12 9.22
CA ALA A 88 -2.72 9.71 10.36
C ALA A 88 -4.12 10.20 9.99
N ALA A 89 -4.30 10.82 8.82
CA ALA A 89 -5.62 11.23 8.33
C ALA A 89 -6.54 10.02 8.06
N ILE A 90 -6.01 8.94 7.48
CA ILE A 90 -6.74 7.67 7.28
C ILE A 90 -7.16 7.08 8.62
N ALA A 91 -6.23 6.96 9.58
CA ALA A 91 -6.51 6.40 10.90
C ALA A 91 -7.54 7.22 11.70
N LYS A 92 -7.59 8.54 11.49
CA LYS A 92 -8.60 9.44 12.08
C LYS A 92 -9.93 9.47 11.31
N GLY A 93 -10.02 8.82 10.15
CA GLY A 93 -11.23 8.83 9.31
C GLY A 93 -11.47 10.16 8.58
N GLU A 94 -10.43 10.97 8.38
CA GLU A 94 -10.52 12.31 7.77
C GLU A 94 -10.51 12.28 6.24
N VAL A 95 -10.21 11.12 5.65
CA VAL A 95 -10.19 10.91 4.20
C VAL A 95 -11.50 10.33 3.70
N ARG A 96 -11.83 10.56 2.42
CA ARG A 96 -13.01 10.02 1.73
C ARG A 96 -12.62 9.11 0.58
#